data_AF-A0A9X1Q5J1-F1
#
_entry.id   AF-A0A9X1Q5J1-F1
#
_cell.length_a   1.000
_cell.length_b   1.000
_cell.length_c   1.000
_cell.angle_alpha   90.00
_cell.angle_beta   90.00
_cell.angle_gamma   90.00
#
_symmetry.space_group_name_H-M   'P 1'
#
loop_
_entity.id
_entity.type
_entity.pdbx_description
1 polymer ?
#
loop_
_entity_poly.entity_id
_entity_poly.type
_entity_poly.pdbx_seq_one_letter_code
_entity_poly.pdbx_strand_id
1 'polypeptide(L)'
;MSQVLYGERSWNPLARTVELTEEQLRRGGRTTPLGELNLPAMAEAFRRGHWLGGGGAERPFQRLPEGPGIVPVTRITGTATPVKVRQAAEFARALGELAVRRCGGPGQVAALADRARAEGVPLWIARRFAPGPAGPIAVAVDRRLVRVDVWGPGAPVVRIRAPHGFRRDSPQPAKGLRLTVGDTTAQLSLDKKRRRSRSSVEVRLPGQRWVLKREDATSSWLLRDERPVALLTRPARRPVPEPGSVLLPLSFVRYESPDPLDAVMAQVFAVAFGLGDTTGLARFRRTTASLARYLLRMQHRATPFGLFA
;
A
#
# COMPACT_ATOMS: atom_id res chain seq x y z
N MET A 1 -30.20 14.71 9.30
CA MET A 1 -29.18 15.76 9.46
C MET A 1 -27.97 15.14 10.13
N SER A 2 -26.80 15.14 9.49
CA SER A 2 -25.58 14.57 10.08
C SER A 2 -25.01 15.52 11.14
N GLN A 3 -24.62 14.98 12.30
CA GLN A 3 -24.05 15.76 13.39
C GLN A 3 -22.69 16.34 12.97
N VAL A 4 -22.52 17.65 13.15
CA VAL A 4 -21.23 18.33 12.93
C VAL A 4 -20.33 18.07 14.13
N LEU A 5 -19.21 17.40 13.90
CA LEU A 5 -18.22 17.03 14.92
C LEU A 5 -17.07 18.03 15.00
N TYR A 6 -16.82 18.74 13.90
CA TYR A 6 -15.91 19.88 13.83
C TYR A 6 -16.40 20.80 12.71
N GLY A 7 -16.42 22.11 12.94
CA GLY A 7 -16.86 23.07 11.95
C GLY A 7 -16.23 24.44 12.15
N GLU A 8 -15.56 24.94 11.11
CA GLU A 8 -15.04 26.30 11.12
C GLU A 8 -16.11 27.31 10.72
N ARG A 9 -16.30 28.35 11.54
CA ARG A 9 -17.23 29.45 11.23
C ARG A 9 -16.52 30.56 10.46
N SER A 10 -17.15 31.07 9.41
CA SER A 10 -16.65 32.23 8.67
C SER A 10 -17.81 33.10 8.23
N TRP A 11 -17.67 34.41 8.41
CA TRP A 11 -18.61 35.41 7.89
C TRP A 11 -18.46 35.62 6.37
N ASN A 12 -17.33 35.19 5.79
CA ASN A 12 -17.14 35.18 4.34
C ASN A 12 -17.75 33.88 3.75
N PRO A 13 -18.78 33.96 2.88
CA PRO A 13 -19.42 32.80 2.26
C PRO A 13 -18.53 32.03 1.28
N LEU A 14 -17.44 32.65 0.80
CA LEU A 14 -16.44 32.02 -0.07
C LEU A 14 -15.27 31.40 0.73
N ALA A 15 -15.30 31.49 2.06
CA ALA A 15 -14.24 30.92 2.88
C ALA A 15 -14.19 29.40 2.70
N ARG A 16 -12.98 28.91 2.45
CA ARG A 16 -12.67 27.49 2.35
C ARG A 16 -12.60 26.86 3.74
N THR A 17 -13.73 26.80 4.43
CA THR A 17 -13.84 26.21 5.77
C THR A 17 -13.73 24.70 5.73
N VAL A 18 -13.30 24.14 6.86
CA VAL A 18 -13.31 22.70 7.11
C VAL A 18 -14.50 22.33 7.99
N GLU A 19 -15.16 21.25 7.60
CA GLU A 19 -16.26 20.66 8.35
C GLU A 19 -16.12 19.15 8.33
N LEU A 20 -16.21 18.54 9.51
CA LEU A 20 -16.24 17.11 9.71
C LEU A 20 -17.62 16.74 10.26
N THR A 21 -18.29 15.83 9.57
CA THR A 21 -19.51 15.18 10.06
C THR A 21 -19.25 13.69 10.19
N GLU A 22 -20.26 12.95 10.63
CA GLU A 22 -20.16 11.50 10.70
C GLU A 22 -20.08 10.81 9.33
N GLU A 23 -20.41 11.49 8.24
CA GLU A 23 -20.50 10.88 6.91
C GLU A 23 -19.39 11.35 5.97
N GLN A 24 -18.88 12.57 6.18
CA GLN A 24 -17.98 13.21 5.24
C GLN A 24 -17.05 14.22 5.89
N LEU A 25 -15.94 14.49 5.19
CA LEU A 25 -15.04 15.59 5.42
C LEU A 25 -15.17 16.59 4.27
N ARG A 26 -15.62 17.81 4.56
CA ARG A 26 -15.69 18.93 3.63
C ARG A 26 -14.50 19.87 3.86
N ARG A 27 -13.79 20.23 2.78
CA ARG A 27 -12.70 21.21 2.81
C ARG A 27 -12.55 21.91 1.47
N GLY A 28 -12.44 23.24 1.47
CA GLY A 28 -12.08 24.02 0.28
C GLY A 28 -12.79 23.64 -1.01
N GLY A 29 -14.12 23.44 -0.94
CA GLY A 29 -14.97 23.07 -2.08
C GLY A 29 -14.98 21.58 -2.43
N ARG A 30 -14.21 20.74 -1.73
CA ARG A 30 -14.19 19.29 -1.91
C ARG A 30 -14.83 18.58 -0.74
N THR A 31 -15.73 17.66 -1.04
CA THR A 31 -16.30 16.72 -0.09
C THR A 31 -15.65 15.35 -0.28
N THR A 32 -15.25 14.70 0.81
CA THR A 32 -14.69 13.36 0.82
C THR A 32 -15.51 12.50 1.77
N PRO A 33 -16.24 11.48 1.28
CA PRO A 33 -16.93 10.52 2.14
C PRO A 33 -15.96 9.85 3.12
N LEU A 34 -16.41 9.56 4.34
CA LEU A 34 -15.56 8.88 5.34
C LEU A 34 -15.13 7.48 4.88
N GLY A 35 -15.93 6.80 4.07
CA GLY A 35 -15.56 5.51 3.46
C GLY A 35 -14.35 5.57 2.54
N GLU A 36 -13.97 6.76 2.06
CA GLU A 36 -12.74 6.95 1.27
C GLU A 36 -11.51 7.23 2.14
N LEU A 37 -11.70 7.46 3.44
CA LEU A 37 -10.63 7.67 4.40
C LEU A 37 -10.17 6.33 4.98
N ASN A 38 -8.88 6.24 5.31
CA ASN A 38 -8.35 5.07 6.02
C ASN A 38 -8.59 5.25 7.53
N LEU A 39 -9.84 5.14 7.94
CA LEU A 39 -10.23 5.25 9.35
C LEU A 39 -9.50 4.21 10.23
N PRO A 40 -9.35 2.93 9.84
CA PRO A 40 -8.61 1.96 10.65
C PRO A 40 -7.18 2.40 10.97
N ALA A 41 -6.45 2.91 9.99
CA ALA A 41 -5.08 3.36 10.19
C ALA A 41 -4.99 4.62 11.06
N MET A 42 -5.92 5.57 10.91
CA MET A 42 -5.94 6.77 11.74
C MET A 42 -6.38 6.47 13.17
N ALA A 43 -7.36 5.60 13.36
CA ALA A 43 -7.83 5.15 14.67
C ALA A 43 -6.72 4.43 15.45
N GLU A 44 -5.97 3.54 14.78
CA GLU A 44 -4.86 2.81 15.39
C GLU A 44 -3.75 3.76 15.86
N ALA A 45 -3.32 4.70 15.01
CA ALA A 45 -2.31 5.69 15.39
C ALA A 45 -2.80 6.59 16.53
N PHE A 46 -4.05 7.04 16.46
CA PHE A 46 -4.69 7.87 17.49
C PHE A 46 -4.73 7.15 18.85
N ARG A 47 -5.09 5.87 18.87
CA ARG A 47 -5.10 5.04 20.09
C ARG A 47 -3.71 4.87 20.71
N ARG A 48 -2.64 4.96 19.92
CA ARG A 48 -1.25 5.00 20.41
C ARG A 48 -0.78 6.41 20.80
N GLY A 49 -1.65 7.41 20.83
CA GLY A 49 -1.27 8.79 21.14
C GLY A 49 -0.48 9.47 20.03
N HIS A 50 -0.64 9.02 18.78
CA HIS A 50 0.06 9.54 17.61
C HIS A 50 -0.93 10.02 16.54
N TRP A 51 -0.45 10.84 15.60
CA TRP A 51 -1.19 11.18 14.40
C TRP A 51 -0.47 10.68 13.15
N LEU A 52 -1.22 10.01 12.29
CA LEU A 52 -0.73 9.43 11.04
C LEU A 52 -0.54 10.50 9.96
N GLY A 53 0.68 10.57 9.43
CA GLY A 53 1.11 11.39 8.32
C GLY A 53 1.31 10.61 7.03
N GLY A 54 1.84 11.30 6.01
CA GLY A 54 2.10 10.71 4.70
C GLY A 54 3.20 9.65 4.73
N GLY A 55 2.99 8.54 4.00
CA GLY A 55 3.97 7.46 3.89
C GLY A 55 4.17 6.66 5.18
N GLY A 56 3.19 6.69 6.09
CA GLY A 56 3.28 6.03 7.38
C GLY A 56 4.07 6.79 8.43
N ALA A 57 4.46 8.04 8.16
CA ALA A 57 5.15 8.86 9.15
C ALA A 57 4.21 9.18 10.31
N GLU A 58 4.65 9.00 11.54
CA GLU A 58 3.84 9.32 12.73
C GLU A 58 4.48 10.45 13.51
N ARG A 59 3.64 11.25 14.16
CA ARG A 59 4.07 12.25 15.14
C ARG A 59 3.25 12.11 16.42
N PRO A 60 3.84 12.37 17.60
CA PRO A 60 3.07 12.42 18.84
C PRO A 60 1.90 13.39 18.72
N PHE A 61 0.74 12.99 19.21
CA PHE A 61 -0.49 13.77 19.10
C PHE A 61 -0.37 15.12 19.81
N GLN A 62 0.33 15.19 20.95
CA GLN A 62 0.54 16.44 21.69
C GLN A 62 1.40 17.48 20.94
N ARG A 63 2.07 17.08 19.84
CA ARG A 63 2.84 18.02 19.00
C ARG A 63 2.01 18.68 17.91
N LEU A 64 0.71 18.40 17.84
CA LEU A 64 -0.19 19.14 16.96
C LEU A 64 -0.48 20.52 17.58
N PRO A 65 -0.51 21.59 16.80
CA PRO A 65 -0.81 22.91 17.33
C PRO A 65 -2.28 22.98 17.78
N GLU A 66 -2.53 23.61 18.92
CA GLU A 66 -3.89 23.89 19.38
C GLU A 66 -4.60 24.88 18.43
N GLY A 67 -3.84 25.79 17.83
CA GLY A 67 -4.32 26.77 16.85
C GLY A 67 -4.23 26.30 15.39
N PRO A 68 -4.10 27.24 14.43
CA PRO A 68 -4.08 26.94 13.02
C PRO A 68 -2.93 25.99 12.63
N GLY A 69 -3.22 25.03 11.78
CA GLY A 69 -2.23 24.04 11.39
C GLY A 69 -2.64 23.16 10.22
N ILE A 70 -1.76 22.21 9.89
CA ILE A 70 -1.96 21.23 8.82
C ILE A 70 -2.06 19.84 9.44
N VAL A 71 -3.22 19.22 9.29
CA VAL A 71 -3.48 17.83 9.69
C VAL A 71 -3.52 16.95 8.45
N PRO A 72 -2.58 16.01 8.27
CA PRO A 72 -2.66 15.04 7.18
C PRO A 72 -3.85 14.11 7.40
N VAL A 73 -4.65 13.91 6.36
CA VAL A 73 -5.75 12.93 6.36
C VAL A 73 -5.43 11.84 5.34
N THR A 74 -5.39 10.60 5.81
CA THR A 74 -5.00 9.43 5.01
C THR A 74 -6.23 8.82 4.34
N ARG A 75 -6.16 8.63 3.02
CA ARG A 75 -7.18 7.94 2.23
C ARG A 75 -6.97 6.43 2.24
N ILE A 76 -8.01 5.65 1.96
CA ILE A 76 -7.94 4.19 1.85
C ILE A 76 -6.92 3.73 0.79
N THR A 77 -6.59 4.60 -0.17
CA THR A 77 -5.50 4.39 -1.15
C THR A 77 -4.09 4.42 -0.56
N GLY A 78 -3.93 4.79 0.72
CA GLY A 78 -2.67 5.03 1.41
C GLY A 78 -2.07 6.42 1.17
N THR A 79 -2.73 7.28 0.38
CA THR A 79 -2.25 8.66 0.16
C THR A 79 -2.76 9.58 1.25
N ALA A 80 -1.86 10.33 1.89
CA ALA A 80 -2.22 11.41 2.80
C ALA A 80 -2.40 12.72 2.05
N THR A 81 -3.46 13.46 2.38
CA THR A 81 -3.67 14.83 1.88
C THR A 81 -3.63 15.82 3.04
N PRO A 82 -2.89 16.94 2.92
CA PRO A 82 -2.89 17.96 3.97
C PRO A 82 -4.25 18.67 4.05
N VAL A 83 -4.80 18.79 5.25
CA VAL A 83 -5.99 19.60 5.54
C VAL A 83 -5.54 20.79 6.40
N LYS A 84 -5.75 22.00 5.89
CA LYS A 84 -5.50 23.23 6.65
C LYS A 84 -6.71 23.49 7.53
N VAL A 85 -6.51 23.61 8.83
CA VAL A 85 -7.56 23.81 9.82
C VAL A 85 -7.17 24.92 10.79
N ARG A 86 -8.15 25.58 11.39
CA ARG A 86 -7.95 26.64 12.38
C ARG A 86 -7.62 26.14 13.78
N GLN A 87 -8.00 24.90 14.08
CA GLN A 87 -7.71 24.24 15.36
C GLN A 87 -7.24 22.81 15.06
N ALA A 88 -5.93 22.60 14.93
CA ALA A 88 -5.40 21.34 14.42
C ALA A 88 -5.52 20.17 15.41
N ALA A 89 -5.23 20.42 16.69
CA ALA A 89 -5.38 19.42 17.74
C ALA A 89 -6.86 18.99 17.91
N GLU A 90 -7.78 19.95 17.93
CA GLU A 90 -9.22 19.69 18.03
C GLU A 90 -9.73 18.87 16.83
N PHE A 91 -9.42 19.30 15.60
CA PHE A 91 -9.82 18.58 14.39
C PHE A 91 -9.29 17.14 14.37
N ALA A 92 -8.01 16.95 14.71
CA ALA A 92 -7.39 15.63 14.75
C ALA A 92 -8.01 14.75 15.85
N ARG A 93 -8.38 15.33 17.00
CA ARG A 93 -9.06 14.62 18.10
C ARG A 93 -10.43 14.15 17.64
N ALA A 94 -11.25 15.06 17.10
CA ALA A 94 -12.59 14.74 16.61
C ALA A 94 -12.56 13.64 15.53
N LEU A 95 -11.63 13.73 14.57
CA LEU A 95 -11.47 12.70 13.54
C LEU A 95 -10.95 11.37 14.10
N GLY A 96 -10.01 11.40 15.06
CA GLY A 96 -9.49 10.20 15.72
C GLY A 96 -10.58 9.44 16.49
N GLU A 97 -11.36 10.16 17.30
CA GLU A 97 -12.48 9.59 18.05
C GLU A 97 -13.57 9.04 17.12
N LEU A 98 -13.91 9.78 16.07
CA LEU A 98 -14.85 9.32 15.04
C LEU A 98 -14.33 8.06 14.35
N ALA A 99 -13.04 8.01 13.99
CA ALA A 99 -12.43 6.84 13.36
C ALA A 99 -12.51 5.61 14.27
N VAL A 100 -12.26 5.76 15.58
CA VAL A 100 -12.42 4.67 16.55
C VAL A 100 -13.87 4.19 16.60
N ARG A 101 -14.86 5.10 16.71
CA ARG A 101 -16.28 4.72 16.73
C ARG A 101 -16.70 4.00 15.44
N ARG A 102 -16.34 4.53 14.28
CA ARG A 102 -16.66 3.95 12.97
C ARG A 102 -15.96 2.63 12.70
N CYS A 103 -14.85 2.36 13.38
CA CYS A 103 -14.21 1.04 13.35
C CYS A 103 -14.86 0.03 14.30
N GLY A 104 -15.92 0.37 15.05
CA GLY A 104 -16.52 -0.53 16.04
C GLY A 104 -15.92 -0.44 17.45
N GLY A 105 -15.19 0.64 17.74
CA GLY A 105 -14.63 0.93 19.06
C GLY A 105 -13.19 0.44 19.26
N PRO A 106 -12.61 0.67 20.47
CA PRO A 106 -11.20 0.40 20.73
C PRO A 106 -10.77 -1.06 20.56
N GLY A 107 -11.63 -2.00 20.96
CA GLY A 107 -11.35 -3.44 20.83
C GLY A 107 -11.21 -3.89 19.38
N GLN A 108 -12.11 -3.42 18.51
CA GLN A 108 -12.03 -3.72 17.07
C GLN A 108 -10.81 -3.07 16.42
N VAL A 109 -10.42 -1.87 16.84
CA VAL A 109 -9.17 -1.23 16.39
C VAL A 109 -7.94 -2.05 16.80
N ALA A 110 -7.92 -2.60 18.02
CA ALA A 110 -6.85 -3.47 18.47
C ALA A 110 -6.77 -4.77 17.64
N ALA A 111 -7.92 -5.41 17.37
CA ALA A 111 -7.97 -6.60 16.51
C ALA A 111 -7.46 -6.32 15.09
N LEU A 112 -7.78 -5.15 14.51
CA LEU A 112 -7.24 -4.73 13.22
C LEU A 112 -5.73 -4.52 13.28
N ALA A 113 -5.21 -3.95 14.37
CA ALA A 113 -3.78 -3.75 14.59
C ALA A 113 -3.04 -5.09 14.74
N ASP A 114 -3.61 -6.06 15.45
CA ASP A 114 -3.05 -7.40 15.63
C ASP A 114 -3.01 -8.15 14.30
N ARG A 115 -4.09 -8.08 13.52
CA ARG A 115 -4.11 -8.62 12.15
C ARG A 115 -3.03 -7.98 11.26
N ALA A 116 -2.89 -6.65 11.29
CA ALA A 116 -1.86 -5.96 10.53
C ALA A 116 -0.45 -6.37 10.94
N ARG A 117 -0.22 -6.63 12.23
CA ARG A 117 1.04 -7.13 12.77
C ARG A 117 1.32 -8.56 12.30
N ALA A 118 0.33 -9.45 12.35
CA ALA A 118 0.44 -10.83 11.86
C ALA A 118 0.71 -10.88 10.34
N GLU A 119 0.04 -10.02 9.55
CA GLU A 119 0.31 -9.87 8.11
C GLU A 119 1.70 -9.26 7.84
N GLY A 120 2.25 -8.53 8.83
CA GLY A 120 3.45 -7.72 8.68
C GLY A 120 3.24 -6.50 7.78
N VAL A 121 2.00 -6.08 7.56
CA VAL A 121 1.59 -4.98 6.67
C VAL A 121 0.89 -3.89 7.48
N PRO A 122 1.44 -2.66 7.58
CA PRO A 122 0.76 -1.59 8.31
C PRO A 122 -0.63 -1.25 7.76
N LEU A 123 -1.57 -0.87 8.63
CA LEU A 123 -2.96 -0.54 8.24
C LEU A 123 -3.05 0.61 7.23
N TRP A 124 -2.09 1.53 7.23
CA TRP A 124 -2.10 2.67 6.29
C TRP A 124 -1.81 2.26 4.84
N ILE A 125 -1.24 1.07 4.59
CA ILE A 125 -1.04 0.53 3.25
C ILE A 125 -2.33 -0.14 2.78
N ALA A 126 -2.84 0.30 1.62
CA ALA A 126 -4.04 -0.26 1.01
C ALA A 126 -3.88 -1.76 0.70
N ARG A 127 -4.85 -2.56 1.15
CA ARG A 127 -5.02 -3.95 0.71
C ARG A 127 -5.99 -4.01 -0.47
N ARG A 128 -5.65 -4.80 -1.47
CA ARG A 128 -6.53 -5.16 -2.59
C ARG A 128 -6.62 -6.67 -2.63
N PHE A 129 -7.73 -7.18 -3.12
CA PHE A 129 -7.94 -8.62 -3.20
C PHE A 129 -8.11 -9.02 -4.65
N ALA A 130 -7.46 -10.11 -5.04
CA ALA A 130 -7.71 -10.79 -6.30
C ALA A 130 -8.26 -12.19 -5.98
N PRO A 131 -9.14 -12.75 -6.83
CA PRO A 131 -9.46 -14.16 -6.73
C PRO A 131 -8.20 -15.01 -6.99
N GLY A 132 -8.12 -16.17 -6.36
CA GLY A 132 -7.07 -17.16 -6.54
C GLY A 132 -7.63 -18.57 -6.43
N PRO A 133 -6.91 -19.60 -6.92
CA PRO A 133 -7.38 -20.97 -6.96
C PRO A 133 -7.70 -21.56 -5.56
N ALA A 134 -6.97 -21.13 -4.53
CA ALA A 134 -7.18 -21.54 -3.13
C ALA A 134 -7.99 -20.52 -2.30
N GLY A 135 -8.53 -19.47 -2.93
CA GLY A 135 -9.25 -18.38 -2.26
C GLY A 135 -8.64 -17.00 -2.50
N PRO A 136 -9.14 -15.95 -1.82
CA PRO A 136 -8.73 -14.57 -2.06
C PRO A 136 -7.24 -14.33 -1.75
N ILE A 137 -6.54 -13.69 -2.69
CA ILE A 137 -5.15 -13.28 -2.57
C ILE A 137 -5.12 -11.78 -2.25
N ALA A 138 -4.56 -11.45 -1.09
CA ALA A 138 -4.34 -10.08 -0.66
C ALA A 138 -3.04 -9.53 -1.27
N VAL A 139 -3.12 -8.29 -1.76
CA VAL A 139 -2.02 -7.57 -2.39
C VAL A 139 -1.93 -6.18 -1.76
N ALA A 140 -0.79 -5.86 -1.17
CA ALA A 140 -0.45 -4.54 -0.66
C ALA A 140 0.78 -3.99 -1.39
N VAL A 141 0.66 -2.77 -1.93
CA VAL A 141 1.71 -2.14 -2.73
C VAL A 141 1.91 -0.69 -2.32
N ASP A 142 3.15 -0.34 -2.00
CA ASP A 142 3.59 1.05 -1.94
C ASP A 142 4.81 1.26 -2.87
N ARG A 143 4.57 1.98 -3.97
CA ARG A 143 5.60 2.23 -4.99
C ARG A 143 6.66 3.24 -4.59
N ARG A 144 6.40 4.06 -3.56
CA ARG A 144 7.37 5.04 -3.02
C ARG A 144 8.29 4.35 -2.01
N LEU A 145 7.73 3.45 -1.19
CA LEU A 145 8.51 2.59 -0.29
C LEU A 145 9.21 1.43 -0.99
N VAL A 146 8.92 1.20 -2.28
CA VAL A 146 9.42 0.03 -3.03
C VAL A 146 9.04 -1.25 -2.30
N ARG A 147 7.75 -1.34 -1.97
CA ARG A 147 7.19 -2.37 -1.10
C ARG A 147 6.04 -3.07 -1.81
N VAL A 148 6.12 -4.40 -1.86
CA VAL A 148 5.03 -5.29 -2.27
C VAL A 148 4.92 -6.39 -1.23
N ASP A 149 3.70 -6.68 -0.80
CA ASP A 149 3.35 -7.83 0.03
C ASP A 149 2.18 -8.53 -0.63
N VAL A 150 2.32 -9.83 -0.89
CA VAL A 150 1.25 -10.66 -1.44
C VAL A 150 1.13 -11.92 -0.61
N TRP A 151 -0.09 -12.25 -0.17
CA TRP A 151 -0.37 -13.43 0.63
C TRP A 151 -1.77 -13.96 0.32
N GLY A 152 -1.96 -15.26 0.51
CA GLY A 152 -3.23 -15.95 0.31
C GLY A 152 -3.20 -17.32 0.97
N PRO A 153 -4.34 -18.03 1.01
CA PRO A 153 -4.42 -19.37 1.57
C PRO A 153 -3.46 -20.34 0.86
N GLY A 154 -2.81 -21.23 1.63
CA GLY A 154 -1.99 -22.32 1.07
C GLY A 154 -0.64 -21.90 0.47
N ALA A 155 -0.23 -20.64 0.58
CA ALA A 155 1.05 -20.16 0.07
C ALA A 155 1.81 -19.29 1.10
N PRO A 156 3.15 -19.36 1.13
CA PRO A 156 3.95 -18.43 1.92
C PRO A 156 3.80 -17.00 1.39
N VAL A 157 3.91 -16.02 2.28
CA VAL A 157 3.89 -14.59 1.89
C VAL A 157 5.07 -14.27 0.99
N VAL A 158 4.82 -13.57 -0.11
CA VAL A 158 5.87 -13.09 -1.01
C VAL A 158 6.02 -11.59 -0.86
N ARG A 159 7.25 -11.14 -0.62
CA ARG A 159 7.57 -9.76 -0.31
C ARG A 159 8.64 -9.22 -1.23
N ILE A 160 8.46 -7.98 -1.70
CA ILE A 160 9.53 -7.19 -2.31
C ILE A 160 9.79 -5.97 -1.44
N ARG A 161 11.07 -5.70 -1.20
CA ARG A 161 11.58 -4.52 -0.49
C ARG A 161 12.78 -3.93 -1.22
N ALA A 162 13.14 -2.68 -0.95
CA ALA A 162 14.41 -2.08 -1.35
C ALA A 162 15.18 -1.54 -0.14
N PRO A 163 15.80 -2.41 0.69
CA PRO A 163 16.45 -1.99 1.93
C PRO A 163 17.57 -0.96 1.72
N HIS A 164 18.20 -0.97 0.54
CA HIS A 164 19.29 -0.05 0.17
C HIS A 164 18.85 1.03 -0.84
N GLY A 165 17.54 1.19 -1.05
CA GLY A 165 16.98 2.06 -2.07
C GLY A 165 16.94 1.42 -3.46
N PHE A 166 16.24 2.07 -4.39
CA PHE A 166 16.00 1.54 -5.74
C PHE A 166 16.27 2.61 -6.80
N ARG A 167 17.08 2.27 -7.79
CA ARG A 167 17.37 3.10 -8.96
C ARG A 167 16.95 2.34 -10.22
N ARG A 168 15.83 2.77 -10.80
CA ARG A 168 15.27 2.15 -12.00
C ARG A 168 16.23 2.15 -13.20
N ASP A 169 17.00 3.22 -13.34
CA ASP A 169 17.89 3.45 -14.48
C ASP A 169 19.32 2.94 -14.24
N SER A 170 19.54 2.17 -13.16
CA SER A 170 20.81 1.49 -12.93
C SER A 170 21.02 0.39 -13.98
N PRO A 171 22.27 0.07 -14.38
CA PRO A 171 22.57 -1.09 -15.22
C PRO A 171 22.06 -2.42 -14.63
N GLN A 172 21.92 -2.50 -13.30
CA GLN A 172 21.46 -3.69 -12.59
C GLN A 172 20.34 -3.31 -11.60
N PRO A 173 19.13 -2.99 -12.09
CA PRO A 173 18.04 -2.47 -11.25
C PRO A 173 17.57 -3.51 -10.22
N ALA A 174 17.72 -4.80 -10.52
CA ALA A 174 17.40 -5.90 -9.62
C ALA A 174 18.20 -5.88 -8.32
N LYS A 175 19.45 -5.40 -8.32
CA LYS A 175 20.32 -5.36 -7.11
C LYS A 175 19.77 -4.47 -6.00
N GLY A 176 18.93 -3.49 -6.34
CA GLY A 176 18.26 -2.65 -5.34
C GLY A 176 17.03 -3.31 -4.71
N LEU A 177 16.59 -4.46 -5.22
CA LEU A 177 15.38 -5.15 -4.79
C LEU A 177 15.74 -6.45 -4.07
N ARG A 178 15.05 -6.71 -2.96
CA ARG A 178 15.08 -7.98 -2.25
C ARG A 178 13.70 -8.61 -2.35
N LEU A 179 13.63 -9.79 -2.96
CA LEU A 179 12.42 -10.62 -3.00
C LEU A 179 12.57 -11.76 -1.99
N THR A 180 11.56 -11.98 -1.15
CA THR A 180 11.49 -13.12 -0.23
C THR A 180 10.20 -13.89 -0.43
N VAL A 181 10.26 -15.21 -0.30
CA VAL A 181 9.12 -16.14 -0.30
C VAL A 181 9.15 -16.86 1.04
N GLY A 182 8.21 -16.51 1.93
CA GLY A 182 8.33 -16.79 3.35
C GLY A 182 9.62 -16.17 3.88
N ASP A 183 10.47 -17.00 4.49
CA ASP A 183 11.78 -16.60 5.02
C ASP A 183 12.93 -16.78 4.01
N THR A 184 12.66 -17.37 2.84
CA THR A 184 13.69 -17.63 1.83
C THR A 184 13.88 -16.42 0.93
N THR A 185 15.13 -15.94 0.80
CA THR A 185 15.46 -14.88 -0.15
C THR A 185 15.65 -15.48 -1.54
N ALA A 186 14.89 -14.99 -2.52
CA ALA A 186 14.98 -15.43 -3.91
C ALA A 186 15.98 -14.57 -4.69
N GLN A 187 16.65 -15.18 -5.67
CA GLN A 187 17.44 -14.43 -6.64
C GLN A 187 16.50 -13.78 -7.64
N LEU A 188 16.67 -12.49 -7.88
CA LEU A 188 15.85 -11.71 -8.81
C LEU A 188 16.75 -11.13 -9.91
N SER A 189 16.37 -11.35 -11.17
CA SER A 189 17.01 -10.73 -12.34
C SER A 189 15.99 -10.03 -13.23
N LEU A 190 16.39 -8.88 -13.76
CA LEU A 190 15.58 -8.06 -14.66
C LEU A 190 16.40 -7.84 -15.93
N ASP A 191 15.96 -8.42 -17.03
CA ASP A 191 16.63 -8.35 -18.32
C ASP A 191 15.78 -7.56 -19.30
N LYS A 192 16.10 -6.28 -19.48
CA LYS A 192 15.52 -5.47 -20.55
C LYS A 192 16.41 -5.52 -21.78
N LYS A 193 15.86 -5.99 -22.90
CA LYS A 193 16.57 -6.03 -24.20
C LYS A 193 15.89 -5.10 -25.21
N ARG A 194 16.65 -4.63 -26.21
CA ARG A 194 16.11 -3.80 -27.32
C ARG A 194 14.99 -4.54 -28.06
N ARG A 195 15.19 -5.84 -28.35
CA ARG A 195 14.14 -6.74 -28.84
C ARG A 195 13.23 -7.13 -27.67
N ARG A 196 12.02 -6.56 -27.63
CA ARG A 196 11.08 -6.69 -26.50
C ARG A 196 10.73 -8.15 -26.17
N SER A 197 10.60 -9.02 -27.16
CA SER A 197 10.33 -10.46 -26.96
C SER A 197 11.45 -11.22 -26.25
N ARG A 198 12.68 -10.67 -26.19
CA ARG A 198 13.81 -11.23 -25.43
C ARG A 198 13.96 -10.62 -24.04
N SER A 199 13.07 -9.72 -23.64
CA SER A 199 13.09 -9.17 -22.28
C SER A 199 12.39 -10.11 -21.31
N SER A 200 12.92 -10.25 -20.11
CA SER A 200 12.38 -11.15 -19.08
C SER A 200 12.57 -10.58 -17.68
N VAL A 201 11.74 -11.07 -16.76
CA VAL A 201 12.00 -10.96 -15.32
C VAL A 201 12.05 -12.37 -14.78
N GLU A 202 13.01 -12.67 -13.95
CA GLU A 202 13.22 -14.02 -13.45
C GLU A 202 13.44 -14.02 -11.95
N VAL A 203 12.79 -14.98 -11.28
CA VAL A 203 12.91 -15.24 -9.85
C VAL A 203 13.32 -16.69 -9.67
N ARG A 204 14.43 -16.93 -8.97
CA ARG A 204 14.92 -18.26 -8.62
C ARG A 204 14.86 -18.50 -7.12
N LEU A 205 14.26 -19.61 -6.74
CA LEU A 205 14.40 -20.25 -5.44
C LEU A 205 15.16 -21.57 -5.62
N PRO A 206 15.68 -22.18 -4.55
CA PRO A 206 16.21 -23.54 -4.62
C PRO A 206 15.17 -24.49 -5.27
N GLY A 207 15.54 -25.09 -6.40
CA GLY A 207 14.70 -26.06 -7.12
C GLY A 207 13.51 -25.50 -7.89
N GLN A 208 13.29 -24.17 -7.92
CA GLN A 208 12.13 -23.58 -8.61
C GLN A 208 12.50 -22.27 -9.31
N ARG A 209 12.01 -22.08 -10.53
CA ARG A 209 12.29 -20.90 -11.34
C ARG A 209 11.03 -20.34 -11.98
N TRP A 210 10.73 -19.07 -11.69
CA TRP A 210 9.67 -18.32 -12.36
C TRP A 210 10.26 -17.34 -13.38
N VAL A 211 9.72 -17.32 -14.59
CA VAL A 211 10.14 -16.41 -15.67
C VAL A 211 8.93 -15.73 -16.28
N LEU A 212 8.94 -14.40 -16.25
CA LEU A 212 7.99 -13.56 -16.97
C LEU A 212 8.49 -13.32 -18.39
N LYS A 213 7.75 -13.79 -19.39
CA LYS A 213 8.04 -13.58 -20.82
C LYS A 213 6.88 -12.83 -21.48
N ARG A 214 7.23 -11.97 -22.44
CA ARG A 214 6.25 -11.23 -23.22
C ARG A 214 5.46 -12.21 -24.11
N GLU A 215 4.14 -12.10 -24.07
CA GLU A 215 3.25 -12.71 -25.05
C GLU A 215 3.00 -11.68 -26.17
N ASP A 216 2.26 -10.62 -25.85
CA ASP A 216 1.96 -9.51 -26.76
C ASP A 216 2.35 -8.13 -26.18
N ALA A 217 1.81 -7.05 -26.75
CA ALA A 217 2.12 -5.69 -26.32
C ALA A 217 1.60 -5.33 -24.91
N THR A 218 0.56 -6.00 -24.44
CA THR A 218 -0.17 -5.76 -23.19
C THR A 218 -0.12 -6.94 -22.22
N SER A 219 0.23 -8.15 -22.66
CA SER A 219 0.21 -9.35 -21.84
C SER A 219 1.57 -10.06 -21.72
N SER A 220 1.71 -10.91 -20.71
CA SER A 220 2.92 -11.71 -20.46
C SER A 220 2.59 -13.03 -19.79
N TRP A 221 3.24 -14.09 -20.23
CA TRP A 221 3.21 -15.38 -19.57
C TRP A 221 4.15 -15.39 -18.39
N LEU A 222 3.65 -15.83 -17.24
CA LEU A 222 4.47 -16.33 -16.16
C LEU A 222 4.66 -17.83 -16.38
N LEU A 223 5.92 -18.24 -16.49
CA LEU A 223 6.31 -19.64 -16.59
C LEU A 223 6.95 -20.08 -15.28
N ARG A 224 6.67 -21.30 -14.83
CA ARG A 224 7.44 -22.01 -13.80
C ARG A 224 8.13 -23.19 -14.45
N ASP A 225 9.47 -23.21 -14.39
CA ASP A 225 10.29 -24.27 -15.00
C ASP A 225 9.88 -24.54 -16.46
N GLU A 226 9.73 -23.45 -17.23
CA GLU A 226 9.26 -23.38 -18.63
C GLU A 226 7.77 -23.75 -18.89
N ARG A 227 7.02 -24.17 -17.87
CA ARG A 227 5.57 -24.44 -17.99
C ARG A 227 4.74 -23.18 -17.72
N PRO A 228 3.74 -22.83 -18.54
CA PRO A 228 2.85 -21.71 -18.26
C PRO A 228 2.04 -21.94 -16.98
N VAL A 229 2.06 -20.95 -16.07
CA VAL A 229 1.29 -21.00 -14.82
C VAL A 229 0.29 -19.85 -14.70
N ALA A 230 0.51 -18.74 -15.39
CA ALA A 230 -0.46 -17.65 -15.48
C ALA A 230 -0.23 -16.73 -16.69
N LEU A 231 -1.32 -16.19 -17.24
CA LEU A 231 -1.30 -15.08 -18.18
C LEU A 231 -1.62 -13.77 -17.45
N LEU A 232 -0.71 -12.80 -17.56
CA LEU A 232 -0.77 -11.52 -16.87
C LEU A 232 -1.06 -10.39 -17.87
N THR A 233 -2.18 -9.70 -17.68
CA THR A 233 -2.61 -8.62 -18.59
C THR A 233 -2.46 -7.26 -17.93
N ARG A 234 -1.79 -6.34 -18.64
CA ARG A 234 -1.62 -4.96 -18.20
C ARG A 234 -3.00 -4.30 -18.03
N PRO A 235 -3.25 -3.61 -16.90
CA PRO A 235 -4.48 -2.85 -16.73
C PRO A 235 -4.55 -1.73 -17.78
N ALA A 236 -5.76 -1.32 -18.13
CA ALA A 236 -6.00 -0.22 -19.05
C ALA A 236 -5.21 1.03 -18.64
N ARG A 237 -4.85 1.89 -19.62
CA ARG A 237 -4.03 3.10 -19.35
C ARG A 237 -4.69 4.05 -18.35
N ARG A 238 -6.03 4.10 -18.35
CA ARG A 238 -6.86 4.88 -17.42
C ARG A 238 -7.88 3.95 -16.78
N PRO A 239 -7.46 3.14 -15.78
CA PRO A 239 -8.37 2.23 -15.13
C PRO A 239 -9.35 3.04 -14.27
N VAL A 240 -10.63 2.72 -14.38
CA VAL A 240 -11.69 3.30 -13.54
C VAL A 240 -11.83 2.40 -12.31
N PRO A 241 -11.89 2.96 -11.09
CA PRO A 241 -12.26 2.19 -9.91
C PRO A 241 -13.64 1.54 -10.07
N GLU A 242 -13.85 0.41 -9.39
CA GLU A 242 -15.20 -0.16 -9.29
C GLU A 242 -16.14 0.78 -8.52
N PRO A 243 -17.46 0.75 -8.80
CA PRO A 243 -18.44 1.50 -8.03
C PRO A 243 -18.27 1.28 -6.52
N GLY A 244 -18.25 2.36 -5.74
CA GLY A 244 -18.05 2.29 -4.29
C GLY A 244 -16.59 2.10 -3.84
N SER A 245 -15.63 1.99 -4.77
CA SER A 245 -14.21 1.90 -4.47
C SER A 245 -13.44 3.11 -5.02
N VAL A 246 -12.39 3.51 -4.32
CA VAL A 246 -11.39 4.49 -4.82
C VAL A 246 -10.05 3.83 -5.12
N LEU A 247 -9.94 2.51 -4.94
CA LEU A 247 -8.76 1.74 -5.28
C LEU A 247 -8.80 1.38 -6.75
N LEU A 248 -7.68 1.63 -7.45
CA LEU A 248 -7.54 1.17 -8.83
C LEU A 248 -7.47 -0.37 -8.86
N PRO A 249 -8.09 -1.01 -9.86
CA PRO A 249 -8.08 -2.46 -9.99
C PRO A 249 -6.66 -3.00 -10.11
N LEU A 250 -6.49 -4.26 -9.68
CA LEU A 250 -5.29 -5.03 -9.93
C LEU A 250 -5.16 -5.36 -11.43
N SER A 251 -3.99 -5.83 -11.84
CA SER A 251 -3.81 -6.35 -13.20
C SER A 251 -4.61 -7.65 -13.31
N PHE A 252 -5.21 -7.92 -14.47
CA PHE A 252 -5.94 -9.17 -14.65
C PHE A 252 -4.95 -10.34 -14.74
N VAL A 253 -5.27 -11.44 -14.05
CA VAL A 253 -4.47 -12.66 -13.98
C VAL A 253 -5.37 -13.83 -14.29
N ARG A 254 -5.05 -14.57 -15.36
CA ARG A 254 -5.65 -15.87 -15.65
C ARG A 254 -4.69 -16.95 -15.16
N TYR A 255 -5.09 -17.73 -14.16
CA TYR A 255 -4.28 -18.81 -13.62
C TYR A 255 -4.44 -20.07 -14.50
N GLU A 256 -3.32 -20.70 -14.81
CA GLU A 256 -3.27 -22.00 -15.50
C GLU A 256 -2.82 -23.12 -14.54
N SER A 257 -2.23 -22.75 -13.39
CA SER A 257 -1.81 -23.66 -12.32
C SER A 257 -2.78 -23.56 -11.13
N PRO A 258 -3.17 -24.69 -10.51
CA PRO A 258 -3.92 -24.68 -9.25
C PRO A 258 -3.01 -24.42 -8.03
N ASP A 259 -1.68 -24.41 -8.21
CA ASP A 259 -0.72 -24.22 -7.12
C ASP A 259 -0.87 -22.81 -6.49
N PRO A 260 -1.16 -22.71 -5.18
CA PRO A 260 -1.30 -21.44 -4.49
C PRO A 260 -0.06 -20.55 -4.59
N LEU A 261 1.15 -21.12 -4.61
CA LEU A 261 2.39 -20.37 -4.72
C LEU A 261 2.52 -19.71 -6.10
N ASP A 262 2.16 -20.44 -7.17
CA ASP A 262 2.15 -19.88 -8.53
C ASP A 262 1.17 -18.72 -8.64
N ALA A 263 0.01 -18.82 -7.98
CA ALA A 263 -0.99 -17.76 -7.98
C ALA A 263 -0.50 -16.49 -7.23
N VAL A 264 0.12 -16.66 -6.06
CA VAL A 264 0.75 -15.56 -5.31
C VAL A 264 1.89 -14.93 -6.12
N MET A 265 2.74 -15.75 -6.72
CA MET A 265 3.83 -15.29 -7.60
C MET A 265 3.28 -14.51 -8.79
N ALA A 266 2.23 -15.01 -9.46
CA ALA A 266 1.56 -14.30 -10.55
C ALA A 266 1.13 -12.88 -10.14
N GLN A 267 0.51 -12.72 -8.97
CA GLN A 267 0.13 -11.41 -8.46
C GLN A 267 1.35 -10.52 -8.15
N VAL A 268 2.40 -11.06 -7.55
CA VAL A 268 3.67 -10.33 -7.30
C VAL A 268 4.24 -9.79 -8.61
N PHE A 269 4.34 -10.64 -9.64
CA PHE A 269 4.87 -10.23 -10.93
C PHE A 269 3.99 -9.17 -11.58
N ALA A 270 2.67 -9.33 -11.53
CA ALA A 270 1.71 -8.42 -12.12
C ALA A 270 1.80 -6.99 -11.55
N VAL A 271 2.04 -6.86 -10.24
CA VAL A 271 2.06 -5.56 -9.57
C VAL A 271 3.45 -4.92 -9.52
N ALA A 272 4.51 -5.72 -9.47
CA ALA A 272 5.88 -5.26 -9.30
C ALA A 272 6.61 -5.01 -10.62
N PHE A 273 6.29 -5.74 -11.68
CA PHE A 273 7.04 -5.69 -12.94
C PHE A 273 6.19 -5.25 -14.14
N GLY A 274 6.86 -4.73 -15.16
CA GLY A 274 6.23 -4.36 -16.42
C GLY A 274 5.70 -5.60 -17.15
N LEU A 275 4.57 -5.44 -17.82
CA LEU A 275 3.88 -6.49 -18.57
C LEU A 275 3.84 -6.11 -20.05
N GLY A 276 3.91 -7.08 -20.94
CA GLY A 276 3.92 -6.91 -22.39
C GLY A 276 5.21 -6.21 -22.87
N ASP A 277 5.06 -5.11 -23.59
CA ASP A 277 6.20 -4.34 -24.11
C ASP A 277 7.13 -3.75 -23.03
N THR A 278 6.67 -3.68 -21.78
CA THR A 278 7.46 -3.19 -20.64
C THR A 278 8.07 -4.31 -19.79
N THR A 279 7.93 -5.57 -20.19
CA THR A 279 8.60 -6.72 -19.55
C THR A 279 10.11 -6.48 -19.43
N GLY A 280 10.69 -6.92 -18.31
CA GLY A 280 12.09 -6.66 -17.93
C GLY A 280 12.31 -5.39 -17.10
N LEU A 281 11.25 -4.65 -16.73
CA LEU A 281 11.31 -3.44 -15.91
C LEU A 281 10.58 -3.63 -14.58
N ALA A 282 11.03 -2.97 -13.52
CA ALA A 282 10.24 -2.82 -12.29
C ALA A 282 9.35 -1.58 -12.34
N ARG A 283 8.17 -1.65 -11.71
CA ARG A 283 7.12 -0.61 -11.64
C ARG A 283 7.26 0.29 -10.40
N PHE A 284 8.43 0.33 -9.78
CA PHE A 284 8.71 1.16 -8.62
C PHE A 284 9.22 2.55 -9.01
N ARG A 285 9.05 3.52 -8.11
CA ARG A 285 9.65 4.86 -8.27
C ARG A 285 11.09 4.84 -7.74
N ARG A 286 11.92 5.76 -8.25
CA ARG A 286 13.29 5.95 -7.75
C ARG A 286 13.23 6.37 -6.28
N THR A 287 14.04 5.72 -5.44
CA THR A 287 14.11 5.98 -3.99
C THR A 287 15.56 5.92 -3.51
N THR A 288 15.96 6.84 -2.63
CA THR A 288 17.30 6.89 -2.03
C THR A 288 17.40 6.03 -0.76
N ALA A 289 18.62 5.60 -0.40
CA ALA A 289 18.88 4.80 0.80
C ALA A 289 18.56 5.53 2.11
N SER A 290 18.57 6.88 2.13
CA SER A 290 18.19 7.66 3.34
C SER A 290 16.68 7.63 3.57
N LEU A 291 15.88 7.72 2.50
CA LEU A 291 14.42 7.58 2.58
C LEU A 291 14.07 6.15 3.02
N ALA A 292 14.69 5.13 2.42
CA ALA A 292 14.46 3.72 2.78
C ALA A 292 14.77 3.44 4.27
N ARG A 293 15.91 3.94 4.79
CA ARG A 293 16.29 3.79 6.22
C ARG A 293 15.38 4.57 7.16
N TYR A 294 14.96 5.79 6.81
CA TYR A 294 14.02 6.58 7.60
C TYR A 294 12.67 5.87 7.75
N LEU A 295 12.17 5.27 6.66
CA LEU A 295 10.89 4.58 6.61
C LEU A 295 10.92 3.22 7.32
N LEU A 296 12.03 2.49 7.24
CA LEU A 296 12.26 1.25 8.01
C LEU A 296 12.36 1.51 9.52
N ARG A 297 13.03 2.60 9.94
CA ARG A 297 13.12 2.98 11.36
C ARG A 297 11.77 3.35 11.98
N MET A 298 10.83 3.87 11.20
CA MET A 298 9.45 4.13 11.63
C MET A 298 8.64 2.85 11.82
N GLN A 299 8.90 1.80 11.03
CA GLN A 299 8.16 0.51 11.12
C GLN A 299 8.59 -0.36 12.31
N HIS A 300 9.79 -0.13 12.88
CA HIS A 300 10.34 -0.94 13.98
C HIS A 300 10.29 -0.25 15.36
N ARG A 301 9.78 0.98 15.48
CA ARG A 301 9.48 1.58 16.80
C ARG A 301 8.13 1.08 17.32
N ALA A 302 8.04 -0.24 17.49
CA ALA A 302 7.04 -0.91 18.29
C ALA A 302 7.79 -1.83 19.27
N THR A 303 8.48 -1.21 20.22
CA THR A 303 8.93 -1.86 21.45
C THR A 303 8.62 -0.87 22.56
N PRO A 304 7.74 -1.19 23.52
CA PRO A 304 7.73 -0.45 24.76
C PRO A 304 9.07 -0.72 25.44
N PHE A 305 9.74 0.34 25.86
CA PHE A 305 10.76 0.26 26.89
C PHE A 305 10.13 -0.42 28.11
N GLY A 306 10.51 -1.68 28.34
CA GLY A 306 10.38 -2.29 29.65
C GLY A 306 11.38 -1.62 30.56
N LEU A 307 10.88 -0.83 31.51
CA LEU A 307 11.62 -0.34 32.66
C LEU A 307 12.21 -1.55 33.40
N PHE A 308 13.52 -1.57 33.56
CA PHE A 308 14.14 -2.21 34.69
C PHE A 308 13.79 -1.37 35.93
N ALA A 309 13.05 -1.99 36.85
CA ALA A 309 13.10 -1.74 38.28
C ALA A 309 13.15 -3.11 38.94
#